data_AF-A0A946ITY2-F1
#
_entry.id   AF-A0A946ITY2-F1
#
_cell.length_a   1.000
_cell.length_b   1.000
_cell.length_c   1.000
_cell.angle_alpha   90.00
_cell.angle_beta   90.00
_cell.angle_gamma   90.00
#
_symmetry.space_group_name_H-M   'P 1'
#
loop_
_entity.id
_entity.type
_entity.pdbx_description
1 polymer ?
#
loop_
_entity_poly.entity_id
_entity_poly.type
_entity_poly.pdbx_seq_one_letter_code
_entity_poly.pdbx_strand_id
1 'polypeptide(L)'
;MKHLKLAVLTSVIALTVTTTAFAKKAKYEEMQVTNGASISGSVMFKGELPPPIMEDLNKGKNAEFCATHPDTKEGGIRPRQKVQVKDGKLQNAVILIENISKGKAWATETINFDFNQCDIFPKITVIRKTPKGVKDKLVSVTNLDDDILHNPHGYSVKGANRKTLFNKPLPSKGSVADVTKSLKRLKPKKDSHFFLQCDQHNYMEADARIVWNPYYSISKEDGTFTIQNVPAGKYKVTAWHPYVGQVTQEITVEDGGKANSTFELAIK
;
A
#
# COMPACT_ATOMS: atom_id res chain seq x y z
N MET A 1 55.66 67.82 10.08
CA MET A 1 54.45 67.31 9.39
C MET A 1 54.58 65.79 9.28
N LYS A 2 53.70 65.04 9.95
CA LYS A 2 53.78 63.58 10.10
C LYS A 2 53.27 62.90 8.82
N HIS A 3 54.08 62.05 8.22
CA HIS A 3 53.64 61.14 7.14
C HIS A 3 52.94 59.92 7.74
N LEU A 4 51.65 59.80 7.45
CA LEU A 4 50.80 58.66 7.82
C LEU A 4 51.07 57.51 6.83
N LYS A 5 51.71 56.43 7.28
CA LYS A 5 51.82 55.19 6.48
C LYS A 5 50.56 54.35 6.73
N LEU A 6 49.73 54.22 5.70
CA LEU A 6 48.54 53.37 5.69
C LEU A 6 48.97 51.93 5.40
N ALA A 7 48.96 51.06 6.40
CA ALA A 7 49.16 49.63 6.21
C ALA A 7 47.82 48.98 5.83
N VAL A 8 47.72 48.49 4.60
CA VAL A 8 46.56 47.72 4.13
C VAL A 8 46.75 46.27 4.57
N LEU A 9 45.93 45.82 5.51
CA LEU A 9 45.90 44.44 5.99
C LEU A 9 44.90 43.64 5.13
N THR A 10 45.37 42.99 4.08
CA THR A 10 44.56 42.05 3.28
C THR A 10 44.35 40.75 4.05
N SER A 11 43.15 40.61 4.63
CA SER A 11 42.73 39.39 5.32
C SER A 11 42.19 38.40 4.29
N VAL A 12 42.94 37.34 3.98
CA VAL A 12 42.47 36.24 3.13
C VAL A 12 41.65 35.29 3.99
N ILE A 13 40.32 35.37 3.87
CA ILE A 13 39.39 34.40 4.49
C ILE A 13 39.33 33.17 3.56
N ALA A 14 40.02 32.09 3.95
CA ALA A 14 39.89 30.80 3.29
C ALA A 14 38.57 30.15 3.71
N LEU A 15 37.55 30.23 2.85
CA LEU A 15 36.26 29.58 3.05
C LEU A 15 36.39 28.09 2.67
N THR A 16 36.54 27.21 3.66
CA THR A 16 36.53 25.77 3.47
C THR A 16 35.09 25.31 3.20
N VAL A 17 34.73 25.15 1.93
CA VAL A 17 33.45 24.55 1.52
C VAL A 17 33.54 23.04 1.76
N THR A 18 33.09 22.57 2.92
CA THR A 18 32.89 21.13 3.16
C THR A 18 31.66 20.68 2.38
N THR A 19 31.87 20.06 1.22
CA THR A 19 30.80 19.42 0.46
C THR A 19 30.40 18.13 1.18
N THR A 20 29.33 18.18 1.98
CA THR A 20 28.67 16.94 2.43
C THR A 20 28.01 16.30 1.22
N ALA A 21 28.72 15.39 0.56
CA ALA A 21 28.14 14.51 -0.44
C ALA A 21 27.10 13.60 0.25
N PHE A 22 25.85 14.04 0.28
CA PHE A 22 24.75 13.20 0.71
C PHE A 22 24.64 12.05 -0.28
N ALA A 23 25.14 10.87 0.11
CA ALA A 23 25.01 9.65 -0.67
C ALA A 23 23.54 9.45 -1.05
N LYS A 24 23.25 9.53 -2.36
CA LYS A 24 21.92 9.29 -2.90
C LYS A 24 21.52 7.88 -2.52
N LYS A 25 20.48 7.71 -1.69
CA LYS A 25 19.97 6.37 -1.34
C LYS A 25 19.78 5.55 -2.62
N ALA A 26 20.41 4.38 -2.66
CA ALA A 26 20.30 3.45 -3.76
C ALA A 26 18.82 3.08 -3.98
N LYS A 27 18.42 3.04 -5.25
CA LYS A 27 17.13 2.45 -5.65
C LYS A 27 17.22 0.94 -5.42
N TYR A 28 16.08 0.28 -5.28
CA TYR A 28 16.03 -1.18 -5.24
C TYR A 28 16.68 -1.76 -6.50
N GLU A 29 17.57 -2.73 -6.32
CA GLU A 29 18.32 -3.43 -7.37
C GLU A 29 17.80 -4.86 -7.52
N GLU A 30 17.36 -5.21 -8.71
CA GLU A 30 16.96 -6.58 -9.02
C GLU A 30 18.20 -7.43 -9.25
N MET A 31 18.26 -8.58 -8.59
CA MET A 31 19.29 -9.60 -8.76
C MET A 31 18.67 -10.99 -8.63
N GLN A 32 19.34 -11.99 -9.20
CA GLN A 32 18.99 -13.37 -8.92
C GLN A 32 19.31 -13.68 -7.45
N VAL A 33 18.34 -14.21 -6.71
CA VAL A 33 18.56 -14.70 -5.34
C VAL A 33 18.81 -16.19 -5.41
N THR A 34 20.09 -16.57 -5.33
CA THR A 34 20.50 -17.96 -5.14
C THR A 34 20.26 -18.36 -3.68
N ASN A 35 19.77 -19.57 -3.44
CA ASN A 35 19.47 -20.10 -2.09
C ASN A 35 18.59 -19.15 -1.24
N GLY A 36 17.57 -18.55 -1.85
CA GLY A 36 16.72 -17.62 -1.10
C GLY A 36 15.96 -18.29 0.05
N ALA A 37 16.02 -17.67 1.22
CA ALA A 37 15.30 -18.08 2.41
C ALA A 37 13.79 -17.78 2.32
N SER A 38 13.04 -18.30 3.30
CA SER A 38 11.61 -18.02 3.46
C SER A 38 11.29 -17.47 4.85
N ILE A 39 10.37 -16.50 4.90
CA ILE A 39 9.76 -16.01 6.13
C ILE A 39 8.27 -16.36 6.08
N SER A 40 7.81 -17.19 7.01
CA SER A 40 6.43 -17.64 7.08
C SER A 40 5.82 -17.41 8.46
N GLY A 41 4.52 -17.55 8.57
CA GLY A 41 3.85 -17.61 9.86
C GLY A 41 2.40 -17.18 9.79
N SER A 42 1.90 -16.56 10.86
CA SER A 42 0.50 -16.14 10.94
C SER A 42 0.31 -14.75 11.53
N VAL A 43 -0.79 -14.11 11.16
CA VAL A 43 -1.22 -12.82 11.70
C VAL A 43 -2.43 -13.05 12.61
N MET A 44 -2.28 -12.73 13.88
CA MET A 44 -3.34 -12.79 14.89
C MET A 44 -4.02 -11.44 15.01
N PHE A 45 -5.33 -11.47 15.24
CA PHE A 45 -6.09 -10.33 15.71
C PHE A 45 -6.24 -10.37 17.24
N LYS A 46 -6.02 -9.24 17.90
CA LYS A 46 -6.25 -9.06 19.33
C LYS A 46 -7.25 -7.93 19.58
N GLY A 47 -8.18 -8.18 20.49
CA GLY A 47 -9.21 -7.22 20.88
C GLY A 47 -10.60 -7.59 20.36
N GLU A 48 -11.53 -6.66 20.54
CA GLU A 48 -12.90 -6.81 20.06
C GLU A 48 -12.97 -6.49 18.56
N LEU A 49 -13.68 -7.33 17.81
CA LEU A 49 -13.91 -7.10 16.39
C LEU A 49 -14.89 -5.92 16.23
N PRO A 50 -14.55 -4.84 15.50
CA PRO A 50 -15.46 -3.75 15.30
C PRO A 50 -16.72 -4.23 14.58
N PRO A 51 -17.91 -3.74 14.98
CA PRO A 51 -19.14 -4.07 14.30
C PRO A 51 -19.09 -3.58 12.84
N PRO A 52 -19.84 -4.23 11.94
CA PRO A 52 -19.93 -3.77 10.56
C PRO A 52 -20.59 -2.40 10.49
N ILE A 53 -20.19 -1.61 9.49
CA ILE A 53 -20.90 -0.37 9.15
C ILE A 53 -22.19 -0.76 8.42
N MET A 54 -23.33 -0.34 8.94
CA MET A 54 -24.64 -0.64 8.33
C MET A 54 -24.96 0.43 7.28
N GLU A 55 -24.74 0.10 6.00
CA GLU A 55 -24.99 0.99 4.87
C GLU A 55 -26.44 0.88 4.41
N ASP A 56 -27.15 2.01 4.30
CA ASP A 56 -28.52 2.04 3.77
C ASP A 56 -28.48 2.38 2.28
N LEU A 57 -28.58 1.36 1.42
CA LEU A 57 -28.41 1.51 -0.02
C LEU A 57 -29.55 2.30 -0.67
N ASN A 58 -30.73 2.38 -0.02
CA ASN A 58 -31.86 3.15 -0.55
C ASN A 58 -31.60 4.65 -0.55
N LYS A 59 -30.64 5.12 0.25
CA LYS A 59 -30.21 6.53 0.29
C LYS A 59 -29.15 6.85 -0.77
N GLY A 60 -28.62 5.83 -1.44
CA GLY A 60 -27.59 5.95 -2.47
C GLY A 60 -28.16 6.10 -3.88
N LYS A 61 -27.27 6.33 -4.83
CA LYS A 61 -27.59 6.19 -6.25
C LYS A 61 -27.70 4.72 -6.61
N ASN A 62 -28.43 4.44 -7.69
CA ASN A 62 -28.54 3.10 -8.28
C ASN A 62 -28.98 2.02 -7.26
N ALA A 63 -29.83 2.39 -6.30
CA ALA A 63 -30.22 1.54 -5.17
C ALA A 63 -30.75 0.17 -5.60
N GLU A 64 -31.56 0.10 -6.66
CA GLU A 64 -32.12 -1.16 -7.19
C GLU A 64 -31.00 -2.14 -7.59
N PHE A 65 -30.02 -1.69 -8.37
CA PHE A 65 -28.89 -2.53 -8.77
C PHE A 65 -27.97 -2.82 -7.57
N CYS A 66 -27.59 -1.81 -6.79
CA CYS A 66 -26.64 -2.00 -5.70
C CYS A 66 -27.20 -2.91 -4.58
N ALA A 67 -28.53 -2.92 -4.39
CA ALA A 67 -29.20 -3.83 -3.45
C ALA A 67 -29.13 -5.31 -3.88
N THR A 68 -28.77 -5.61 -5.13
CA THR A 68 -28.52 -7.00 -5.59
C THR A 68 -27.23 -7.61 -5.04
N HIS A 69 -26.38 -6.81 -4.39
CA HIS A 69 -25.17 -7.31 -3.77
C HIS A 69 -25.51 -8.44 -2.74
N PRO A 70 -24.78 -9.57 -2.72
CA PRO A 70 -25.14 -10.75 -1.91
C PRO A 70 -25.20 -10.50 -0.40
N ASP A 71 -24.41 -9.55 0.10
CA ASP A 71 -24.44 -9.18 1.53
C ASP A 71 -25.65 -8.35 1.94
N THR A 72 -26.39 -7.77 0.99
CA THR A 72 -27.54 -6.90 1.29
C THR A 72 -28.63 -7.70 2.01
N LYS A 73 -29.14 -7.12 3.10
CA LYS A 73 -30.20 -7.68 3.92
C LYS A 73 -31.55 -7.05 3.57
N GLU A 74 -32.60 -7.59 4.18
CA GLU A 74 -33.95 -7.04 4.09
C GLU A 74 -33.94 -5.53 4.38
N GLY A 75 -34.75 -4.78 3.63
CA GLY A 75 -34.80 -3.33 3.71
C GLY A 75 -33.64 -2.60 3.02
N GLY A 76 -32.81 -3.29 2.22
CA GLY A 76 -31.72 -2.65 1.45
C GLY A 76 -30.52 -2.24 2.30
N ILE A 77 -30.36 -2.85 3.47
CA ILE A 77 -29.25 -2.57 4.39
C ILE A 77 -28.09 -3.53 4.12
N ARG A 78 -26.91 -2.98 3.83
CA ARG A 78 -25.70 -3.77 3.59
C ARG A 78 -24.69 -3.61 4.72
N PRO A 79 -24.39 -4.68 5.50
CA PRO A 79 -23.33 -4.65 6.49
C PRO A 79 -21.96 -4.68 5.81
N ARG A 80 -21.11 -3.69 6.09
CA ARG A 80 -19.73 -3.61 5.59
C ARG A 80 -18.74 -3.85 6.71
N GLN A 81 -18.23 -5.08 6.77
CA GLN A 81 -17.19 -5.47 7.73
C GLN A 81 -15.80 -5.03 7.25
N LYS A 82 -15.16 -4.10 7.97
CA LYS A 82 -13.84 -3.54 7.61
C LYS A 82 -12.65 -4.39 8.04
N VAL A 83 -12.85 -5.25 9.04
CA VAL A 83 -11.83 -6.14 9.59
C VAL A 83 -12.37 -7.55 9.54
N GLN A 84 -11.70 -8.46 8.85
CA GLN A 84 -12.11 -9.86 8.73
C GLN A 84 -11.21 -10.74 9.58
N VAL A 85 -11.83 -11.48 10.50
CA VAL A 85 -11.15 -12.37 11.44
C VAL A 85 -11.84 -13.72 11.44
N LYS A 86 -11.04 -14.78 11.35
CA LYS A 86 -11.51 -16.17 11.46
C LYS A 86 -10.64 -16.89 12.49
N ASP A 87 -11.24 -17.47 13.53
CA ASP A 87 -10.52 -18.20 14.59
C ASP A 87 -9.36 -17.38 15.24
N GLY A 88 -9.60 -16.08 15.43
CA GLY A 88 -8.59 -15.13 15.95
C GLY A 88 -7.47 -14.77 14.97
N LYS A 89 -7.54 -15.23 13.71
CA LYS A 89 -6.57 -14.94 12.65
C LYS A 89 -7.04 -13.79 11.79
N LEU A 90 -6.17 -12.82 11.56
CA LEU A 90 -6.45 -11.62 10.77
C LEU A 90 -6.22 -11.89 9.28
N GLN A 91 -7.28 -11.73 8.49
CA GLN A 91 -7.19 -11.82 7.03
C GLN A 91 -6.69 -10.50 6.43
N ASN A 92 -6.13 -10.57 5.22
CA ASN A 92 -5.81 -9.40 4.42
C ASN A 92 -4.82 -8.41 5.07
N ALA A 93 -4.02 -8.85 6.04
CA ALA A 93 -2.89 -8.08 6.54
C ALA A 93 -1.75 -8.14 5.52
N VAL A 94 -1.13 -7.01 5.23
CA VAL A 94 0.07 -6.95 4.37
C VAL A 94 1.31 -7.11 5.23
N ILE A 95 2.07 -8.18 5.01
CA ILE A 95 3.39 -8.40 5.61
C ILE A 95 4.44 -7.93 4.60
N LEU A 96 5.38 -7.09 5.00
CA LEU A 96 6.44 -6.58 4.14
C LEU A 96 7.80 -6.49 4.83
N ILE A 97 8.87 -6.70 4.08
CA ILE A 97 10.24 -6.45 4.54
C ILE A 97 10.57 -4.97 4.33
N GLU A 98 11.04 -4.30 5.37
CA GLU A 98 11.45 -2.90 5.30
C GLU A 98 12.90 -2.75 4.83
N ASN A 99 13.15 -1.71 4.04
CA ASN A 99 14.49 -1.22 3.69
C ASN A 99 15.46 -2.26 3.08
N ILE A 100 14.98 -3.37 2.53
CA ILE A 100 15.79 -4.25 1.68
C ILE A 100 16.03 -3.56 0.33
N SER A 101 17.31 -3.48 -0.07
CA SER A 101 17.75 -2.69 -1.23
C SER A 101 18.09 -3.53 -2.46
N LYS A 102 18.22 -4.86 -2.32
CA LYS A 102 18.53 -5.77 -3.42
C LYS A 102 17.84 -7.11 -3.23
N GLY A 103 17.47 -7.78 -4.33
CA GLY A 103 16.88 -9.11 -4.30
C GLY A 103 16.06 -9.42 -5.54
N LYS A 104 15.04 -10.27 -5.41
CA LYS A 104 14.22 -10.76 -6.53
C LYS A 104 13.59 -9.64 -7.36
N ALA A 105 13.27 -9.95 -8.61
CA ALA A 105 12.55 -9.03 -9.49
C ALA A 105 11.14 -8.72 -8.97
N TRP A 106 10.60 -7.59 -9.38
CA TRP A 106 9.19 -7.30 -9.14
C TRP A 106 8.28 -8.17 -10.01
N ALA A 107 7.11 -8.51 -9.46
CA ALA A 107 5.99 -9.02 -10.23
C ALA A 107 5.66 -8.08 -11.41
N THR A 108 5.32 -8.68 -12.55
CA THR A 108 4.96 -7.99 -13.80
C THR A 108 3.46 -7.95 -14.02
N GLU A 109 2.71 -8.68 -13.20
CA GLU A 109 1.26 -8.72 -13.19
C GLU A 109 0.68 -7.34 -12.86
N THR A 110 -0.38 -6.97 -13.59
CA THR A 110 -1.15 -5.78 -13.28
C THR A 110 -1.99 -6.02 -12.03
N ILE A 111 -1.89 -5.12 -11.06
CA ILE A 111 -2.82 -5.09 -9.94
C ILE A 111 -4.11 -4.43 -10.44
N ASN A 112 -5.22 -5.15 -10.40
CA ASN A 112 -6.51 -4.62 -10.82
C ASN A 112 -7.46 -4.47 -9.63
N PHE A 113 -8.19 -3.36 -9.61
CA PHE A 113 -9.35 -3.17 -8.74
C PHE A 113 -10.63 -3.32 -9.57
N ASP A 114 -11.39 -4.36 -9.31
CA ASP A 114 -12.68 -4.61 -9.93
C ASP A 114 -13.79 -3.93 -9.16
N PHE A 115 -14.56 -3.12 -9.86
CA PHE A 115 -15.79 -2.51 -9.38
C PHE A 115 -16.93 -3.43 -9.83
N ASN A 116 -17.47 -4.20 -8.89
CA ASN A 116 -18.44 -5.26 -9.15
C ASN A 116 -19.49 -5.30 -8.04
N GLN A 117 -20.75 -5.38 -8.42
CA GLN A 117 -21.96 -5.29 -7.61
C GLN A 117 -21.94 -4.09 -6.65
N CYS A 118 -21.58 -2.90 -7.14
CA CYS A 118 -21.35 -1.72 -6.31
C CYS A 118 -20.39 -2.01 -5.15
N ASP A 119 -19.31 -2.73 -5.42
CA ASP A 119 -18.22 -2.96 -4.48
C ASP A 119 -16.84 -3.02 -5.16
N ILE A 120 -15.76 -2.94 -4.39
CA ILE A 120 -14.38 -2.96 -4.89
C ILE A 120 -13.66 -4.24 -4.42
N PHE A 121 -13.05 -4.95 -5.37
CA PHE A 121 -12.23 -6.13 -5.12
C PHE A 121 -10.84 -6.00 -5.79
N PRO A 122 -9.75 -6.44 -5.15
CA PRO A 122 -9.68 -6.87 -3.75
C PRO A 122 -9.88 -5.70 -2.78
N LYS A 123 -10.34 -6.02 -1.56
CA LYS A 123 -10.54 -5.03 -0.48
C LYS A 123 -9.24 -4.43 0.01
N ILE A 124 -8.20 -5.26 0.10
CA ILE A 124 -6.87 -4.86 0.53
C ILE A 124 -5.86 -5.50 -0.41
N THR A 125 -4.91 -4.72 -0.90
CA THR A 125 -3.81 -5.22 -1.71
C THR A 125 -2.53 -4.43 -1.47
N VAL A 126 -1.56 -4.52 -2.37
CA VAL A 126 -0.41 -3.64 -2.43
C VAL A 126 -0.40 -2.86 -3.74
N ILE A 127 0.24 -1.70 -3.73
CA ILE A 127 0.63 -1.01 -4.97
C ILE A 127 2.07 -0.53 -4.84
N ARG A 128 2.72 -0.23 -5.96
CA ARG A 128 4.06 0.37 -5.96
C ARG A 128 4.09 1.65 -6.76
N LYS A 129 5.12 2.45 -6.48
CA LYS A 129 5.48 3.59 -7.32
C LYS A 129 5.73 3.13 -8.75
N THR A 130 5.20 3.86 -9.73
CA THR A 130 5.49 3.64 -11.15
C THR A 130 6.98 3.67 -11.43
N PRO A 131 7.57 2.59 -11.96
CA PRO A 131 8.96 2.59 -12.39
C PRO A 131 9.20 3.61 -13.51
N LYS A 132 10.45 4.08 -13.65
CA LYS A 132 10.81 4.98 -14.76
C LYS A 132 10.61 4.24 -16.08
N GLY A 133 9.99 4.90 -17.06
CA GLY A 133 9.72 4.31 -18.38
C GLY A 133 8.39 3.56 -18.50
N VAL A 134 7.83 3.08 -17.38
CA VAL A 134 6.53 2.39 -17.37
C VAL A 134 5.40 3.41 -17.53
N LYS A 135 4.46 3.10 -18.42
CA LYS A 135 3.34 3.99 -18.81
C LYS A 135 1.97 3.41 -18.52
N ASP A 136 1.83 2.09 -18.46
CA ASP A 136 0.58 1.34 -18.30
C ASP A 136 0.86 -0.02 -17.63
N LYS A 137 -0.21 -0.80 -17.43
CA LYS A 137 -0.19 -2.21 -16.99
C LYS A 137 0.45 -2.46 -15.62
N LEU A 138 0.51 -1.43 -14.76
CA LEU A 138 0.94 -1.59 -13.38
C LEU A 138 -0.26 -1.65 -12.43
N VAL A 139 -1.17 -0.69 -12.55
CA VAL A 139 -2.41 -0.64 -11.77
C VAL A 139 -3.56 -0.19 -12.65
N SER A 140 -4.65 -0.96 -12.64
CA SER A 140 -5.90 -0.67 -13.34
C SER A 140 -7.09 -0.68 -12.39
N VAL A 141 -8.15 0.00 -12.79
CA VAL A 141 -9.48 -0.11 -12.19
C VAL A 141 -10.46 -0.46 -13.30
N THR A 142 -11.25 -1.50 -13.10
CA THR A 142 -12.18 -2.02 -14.12
C THR A 142 -13.60 -1.98 -13.59
N ASN A 143 -14.53 -1.48 -14.38
CA ASN A 143 -15.95 -1.56 -14.08
C ASN A 143 -16.55 -2.84 -14.65
N LEU A 144 -17.18 -3.66 -13.81
CA LEU A 144 -17.86 -4.90 -14.17
C LEU A 144 -19.39 -4.78 -14.07
N ASP A 145 -19.90 -3.67 -13.57
CA ASP A 145 -21.33 -3.43 -13.36
C ASP A 145 -22.01 -2.94 -14.65
N ASP A 146 -23.07 -3.65 -15.04
CA ASP A 146 -23.92 -3.26 -16.16
C ASP A 146 -24.65 -1.95 -15.86
N ASP A 147 -24.54 -0.97 -16.75
CA ASP A 147 -25.21 0.34 -16.68
C ASP A 147 -24.99 1.17 -15.40
N ILE A 148 -23.97 0.84 -14.60
CA ILE A 148 -23.58 1.63 -13.43
C ILE A 148 -22.33 2.43 -13.72
N LEU A 149 -22.43 3.76 -13.63
CA LEU A 149 -21.28 4.64 -13.70
C LEU A 149 -20.56 4.66 -12.35
N HIS A 150 -19.27 4.36 -12.38
CA HIS A 150 -18.38 4.52 -11.23
C HIS A 150 -17.38 5.64 -11.45
N ASN A 151 -16.90 6.22 -10.36
CA ASN A 151 -15.90 7.29 -10.40
C ASN A 151 -14.79 7.00 -9.39
N PRO A 152 -13.87 6.05 -9.70
CA PRO A 152 -12.73 5.75 -8.84
C PRO A 152 -11.85 6.97 -8.60
N HIS A 153 -11.68 7.27 -7.31
CA HIS A 153 -10.84 8.31 -6.78
C HIS A 153 -9.77 7.69 -5.89
N GLY A 154 -8.52 7.73 -6.38
CA GLY A 154 -7.37 7.19 -5.66
C GLY A 154 -6.67 8.27 -4.86
N TYR A 155 -6.34 7.97 -3.61
CA TYR A 155 -5.69 8.86 -2.66
C TYR A 155 -4.41 8.23 -2.11
N SER A 156 -3.42 9.07 -1.81
CA SER A 156 -2.40 8.74 -0.83
C SER A 156 -2.82 9.31 0.52
N VAL A 157 -2.79 8.47 1.56
CA VAL A 157 -3.29 8.80 2.90
C VAL A 157 -2.14 8.94 3.88
N LYS A 158 -2.20 9.98 4.72
CA LYS A 158 -1.31 10.18 5.87
C LYS A 158 -2.07 10.80 7.04
N GLY A 159 -2.38 9.96 8.04
CA GLY A 159 -3.27 10.36 9.13
C GLY A 159 -4.62 10.80 8.56
N ALA A 160 -5.13 11.94 9.00
CA ALA A 160 -6.38 12.52 8.49
C ALA A 160 -6.26 13.13 7.07
N ASN A 161 -5.04 13.27 6.52
CA ASN A 161 -4.86 13.92 5.22
C ASN A 161 -4.98 12.93 4.07
N ARG A 162 -5.82 13.26 3.08
CA ARG A 162 -5.95 12.54 1.82
C ARG A 162 -5.46 13.41 0.67
N LYS A 163 -4.48 12.91 -0.08
CA LYS A 163 -3.97 13.58 -1.29
C LYS A 163 -4.44 12.83 -2.52
N THR A 164 -5.24 13.49 -3.36
CA THR A 164 -5.67 12.94 -4.65
C THR A 164 -4.47 12.56 -5.53
N LEU A 165 -4.50 11.33 -6.03
CA LEU A 165 -3.59 10.82 -7.05
C LEU A 165 -4.27 10.83 -8.42
N PHE A 166 -5.55 10.45 -8.46
CA PHE A 166 -6.39 10.50 -9.65
C PHE A 166 -7.87 10.50 -9.26
N ASN A 167 -8.70 10.96 -10.20
CA ASN A 167 -10.14 10.82 -10.19
C ASN A 167 -10.55 10.53 -11.65
N LYS A 168 -11.14 9.37 -11.92
CA LYS A 168 -11.36 8.86 -13.28
C LYS A 168 -12.77 8.27 -13.42
N PRO A 169 -13.59 8.69 -14.39
CA PRO A 169 -14.89 8.07 -14.61
C PRO A 169 -14.73 6.72 -15.29
N LEU A 170 -15.60 5.78 -14.93
CA LEU A 170 -15.81 4.48 -15.56
C LEU A 170 -17.29 4.36 -15.95
N PRO A 171 -17.67 4.76 -17.17
CA PRO A 171 -19.07 4.94 -17.56
C PRO A 171 -19.96 3.71 -17.39
N SER A 172 -19.44 2.52 -17.69
CA SER A 172 -20.20 1.26 -17.65
C SER A 172 -19.25 0.05 -17.67
N LYS A 173 -19.82 -1.15 -17.59
CA LYS A 173 -19.11 -2.43 -17.73
C LYS A 173 -18.10 -2.44 -18.87
N GLY A 174 -16.93 -3.01 -18.60
CA GLY A 174 -15.80 -3.08 -19.51
C GLY A 174 -14.97 -1.79 -19.58
N SER A 175 -15.42 -0.70 -18.97
CA SER A 175 -14.60 0.51 -18.84
C SER A 175 -13.39 0.24 -17.95
N VAL A 176 -12.20 0.62 -18.42
CA VAL A 176 -10.94 0.46 -17.69
C VAL A 176 -10.24 1.80 -17.54
N ALA A 177 -9.83 2.13 -16.31
CA ALA A 177 -8.94 3.23 -16.01
C ALA A 177 -7.56 2.68 -15.64
N ASP A 178 -6.58 2.84 -16.54
CA ASP A 178 -5.18 2.65 -16.19
C ASP A 178 -4.67 3.86 -15.38
N VAL A 179 -4.28 3.61 -14.13
CA VAL A 179 -3.82 4.64 -13.19
C VAL A 179 -2.31 4.60 -12.96
N THR A 180 -1.59 3.84 -13.79
CA THR A 180 -0.15 3.62 -13.70
C THR A 180 0.61 4.94 -13.69
N LYS A 181 0.24 5.92 -14.53
CA LYS A 181 0.95 7.22 -14.56
C LYS A 181 0.72 8.06 -13.31
N SER A 182 -0.42 7.87 -12.63
CA SER A 182 -0.82 8.65 -11.44
C SER A 182 0.08 8.34 -10.23
N LEU A 183 0.68 7.15 -10.19
CA LEU A 183 1.53 6.69 -9.08
C LEU A 183 3.00 7.18 -9.20
N LYS A 184 3.35 7.92 -10.26
CA LYS A 184 4.70 8.44 -10.52
C LYS A 184 5.20 9.43 -9.48
N ARG A 185 4.32 10.01 -8.66
CA ARG A 185 4.68 11.02 -7.66
C ARG A 185 4.76 10.48 -6.23
N LEU A 186 4.52 9.18 -6.02
CA LEU A 186 4.69 8.54 -4.71
C LEU A 186 6.15 8.68 -4.23
N LYS A 187 6.33 8.92 -2.93
CA LYS A 187 7.61 9.17 -2.27
C LYS A 187 7.79 8.25 -1.06
N PRO A 188 8.95 7.57 -0.95
CA PRO A 188 9.28 6.77 0.23
C PRO A 188 9.17 7.60 1.51
N LYS A 189 8.78 6.96 2.62
CA LYS A 189 8.55 7.56 3.96
C LYS A 189 7.41 8.58 4.06
N LYS A 190 6.93 9.13 2.94
CA LYS A 190 5.79 10.05 2.92
C LYS A 190 4.49 9.33 2.63
N ASP A 191 4.55 8.40 1.66
CA ASP A 191 3.40 7.68 1.16
C ASP A 191 3.56 6.19 1.53
N SER A 192 2.62 5.68 2.32
CA SER A 192 2.61 4.27 2.77
C SER A 192 1.24 3.60 2.62
N HIS A 193 0.17 4.39 2.52
CA HIS A 193 -1.20 3.93 2.43
C HIS A 193 -1.87 4.57 1.21
N PHE A 194 -2.42 3.73 0.35
CA PHE A 194 -3.30 4.09 -0.74
C PHE A 194 -4.73 3.73 -0.39
N PHE A 195 -5.65 4.63 -0.69
CA PHE A 195 -7.07 4.44 -0.47
C PHE A 195 -7.81 4.73 -1.78
N LEU A 196 -8.69 3.83 -2.18
CA LEU A 196 -9.52 3.94 -3.36
C LEU A 196 -10.98 4.02 -2.92
N GLN A 197 -11.69 4.99 -3.45
CA GLN A 197 -13.11 5.20 -3.19
C GLN A 197 -13.86 5.46 -4.50
N CYS A 198 -15.14 5.11 -4.57
CA CYS A 198 -16.03 5.62 -5.62
C CYS A 198 -16.71 6.91 -5.15
N ASP A 199 -16.58 8.01 -5.91
CA ASP A 199 -17.28 9.26 -5.56
C ASP A 199 -18.80 9.19 -5.80
N GLN A 200 -19.28 8.24 -6.62
CA GLN A 200 -20.73 8.01 -6.84
C GLN A 200 -21.37 7.15 -5.74
N HIS A 201 -20.57 6.25 -5.16
CA HIS A 201 -20.98 5.27 -4.16
C HIS A 201 -19.95 5.31 -3.03
N ASN A 202 -20.09 6.27 -2.12
CA ASN A 202 -19.09 6.58 -1.09
C ASN A 202 -18.74 5.39 -0.16
N TYR A 203 -19.57 4.36 -0.11
CA TYR A 203 -19.35 3.11 0.62
C TYR A 203 -18.43 2.10 -0.09
N MET A 204 -18.17 2.29 -1.38
CA MET A 204 -17.24 1.50 -2.17
C MET A 204 -15.82 1.95 -1.86
N GLU A 205 -15.08 1.10 -1.14
CA GLU A 205 -13.77 1.45 -0.61
C GLU A 205 -12.83 0.24 -0.68
N ALA A 206 -11.58 0.50 -1.07
CA ALA A 206 -10.48 -0.46 -0.99
C ALA A 206 -9.20 0.23 -0.54
N ASP A 207 -8.30 -0.55 0.05
CA ASP A 207 -7.05 -0.08 0.61
C ASP A 207 -5.86 -0.79 -0.05
N ALA A 208 -4.72 -0.13 -0.10
CA ALA A 208 -3.48 -0.82 -0.42
C ALA A 208 -2.29 -0.29 0.37
N ARG A 209 -1.37 -1.19 0.71
CA ARG A 209 -0.04 -0.79 1.19
C ARG A 209 0.79 -0.33 0.01
N ILE A 210 1.40 0.85 0.13
CA ILE A 210 2.41 1.30 -0.83
C ILE A 210 3.74 0.63 -0.46
N VAL A 211 4.17 -0.32 -1.29
CA VAL A 211 5.41 -1.09 -1.09
C VAL A 211 6.57 -0.52 -1.92
N TRP A 212 7.79 -0.72 -1.40
CA TRP A 212 9.02 -0.13 -1.96
C TRP A 212 10.05 -1.16 -2.42
N ASN A 213 9.75 -2.45 -2.22
CA ASN A 213 10.48 -3.62 -2.68
C ASN A 213 9.47 -4.77 -2.88
N PRO A 214 9.82 -5.85 -3.61
CA PRO A 214 8.91 -6.95 -3.92
C PRO A 214 8.79 -8.01 -2.81
N TYR A 215 9.30 -7.74 -1.61
CA TYR A 215 9.24 -8.65 -0.47
C TYR A 215 8.04 -8.32 0.40
N TYR A 216 6.89 -8.79 -0.04
CA TYR A 216 5.65 -8.71 0.70
C TYR A 216 4.81 -9.97 0.51
N SER A 217 3.80 -10.13 1.35
CA SER A 217 2.75 -11.13 1.28
C SER A 217 1.47 -10.54 1.86
N ILE A 218 0.32 -11.12 1.52
CA ILE A 218 -0.97 -10.77 2.12
C ILE A 218 -1.45 -12.01 2.88
N SER A 219 -1.85 -11.84 4.13
CA SER A 219 -2.36 -12.96 4.92
C SER A 219 -3.64 -13.51 4.31
N LYS A 220 -3.72 -14.84 4.26
CA LYS A 220 -4.88 -15.56 3.72
C LYS A 220 -6.04 -15.55 4.72
N GLU A 221 -7.12 -16.24 4.37
CA GLU A 221 -8.31 -16.40 5.24
C GLU A 221 -8.01 -17.03 6.60
N ASP A 222 -7.00 -17.91 6.66
CA ASP A 222 -6.49 -18.54 7.89
C ASP A 222 -5.41 -17.69 8.61
N GLY A 223 -5.19 -16.47 8.12
CA GLY A 223 -4.18 -15.52 8.58
C GLY A 223 -2.74 -15.93 8.28
N THR A 224 -2.49 -17.00 7.53
CA THR A 224 -1.13 -17.43 7.19
C THR A 224 -0.51 -16.56 6.10
N PHE A 225 0.80 -16.41 6.13
CA PHE A 225 1.56 -15.72 5.09
C PHE A 225 2.91 -16.40 4.83
N THR A 226 3.46 -16.18 3.64
CA THR A 226 4.81 -16.61 3.26
C THR A 226 5.45 -15.57 2.35
N ILE A 227 6.70 -15.19 2.63
CA ILE A 227 7.57 -14.39 1.76
C ILE A 227 8.75 -15.28 1.35
N GLN A 228 8.88 -15.55 0.06
CA GLN A 228 9.93 -16.39 -0.51
C GLN A 228 11.07 -15.60 -1.13
N ASN A 229 12.19 -16.30 -1.33
CA ASN A 229 13.40 -15.85 -2.00
C ASN A 229 14.05 -14.65 -1.31
N VAL A 230 14.01 -14.63 0.02
CA VAL A 230 14.61 -13.59 0.86
C VAL A 230 16.12 -13.86 0.96
N PRO A 231 17.00 -12.92 0.60
CA PRO A 231 18.44 -13.09 0.82
C PRO A 231 18.73 -13.31 2.31
N ALA A 232 19.82 -14.00 2.64
CA ALA A 232 20.25 -14.13 4.03
C ALA A 232 20.50 -12.75 4.66
N GLY A 233 20.10 -12.57 5.92
CA GLY A 233 20.31 -11.31 6.64
C GLY A 233 19.33 -11.10 7.79
N LYS A 234 19.48 -9.93 8.43
CA LYS A 234 18.60 -9.45 9.50
C LYS A 234 17.70 -8.36 8.95
N TYR A 235 16.39 -8.53 9.09
CA TYR A 235 15.37 -7.67 8.49
C TYR A 235 14.38 -7.15 9.52
N LYS A 236 13.88 -5.94 9.28
CA LYS A 236 12.65 -5.47 9.91
C LYS A 236 11.48 -5.91 9.04
N VAL A 237 10.57 -6.68 9.62
CA VAL A 237 9.37 -7.18 8.95
C VAL A 237 8.16 -6.57 9.62
N THR A 238 7.32 -5.92 8.84
CA THR A 238 6.13 -5.21 9.32
C THR A 238 4.89 -5.93 8.82
N ALA A 239 3.96 -6.25 9.72
CA ALA A 239 2.59 -6.61 9.38
C ALA A 239 1.71 -5.36 9.54
N TRP A 240 0.91 -5.04 8.53
CA TRP A 240 0.05 -3.85 8.48
C TRP A 240 -1.36 -4.21 8.01
N HIS A 241 -2.36 -3.60 8.63
CA HIS A 241 -3.74 -3.62 8.18
C HIS A 241 -4.33 -2.21 8.34
N PRO A 242 -5.06 -1.66 7.34
CA PRO A 242 -5.50 -0.27 7.32
C PRO A 242 -6.36 0.13 8.53
N TYR A 243 -7.17 -0.80 9.04
CA TYR A 243 -8.10 -0.57 10.15
C TYR A 243 -7.64 -1.13 11.51
N VAL A 244 -6.52 -1.86 11.55
CA VAL A 244 -6.01 -2.46 12.81
C VAL A 244 -4.66 -1.87 13.21
N GLY A 245 -3.89 -1.35 12.25
CA GLY A 245 -2.59 -0.74 12.51
C GLY A 245 -1.44 -1.59 12.01
N GLN A 246 -0.27 -1.49 12.65
CA GLN A 246 0.92 -2.24 12.25
C GLN A 246 1.81 -2.59 13.42
N VAL A 247 2.51 -3.71 13.29
CA VAL A 247 3.54 -4.22 14.20
C VAL A 247 4.77 -4.59 13.39
N THR A 248 5.95 -4.27 13.93
CA THR A 248 7.24 -4.55 13.30
C THR A 248 8.07 -5.44 14.22
N GLN A 249 8.68 -6.47 13.64
CA GLN A 249 9.62 -7.37 14.33
C GLN A 249 10.95 -7.43 13.59
N GLU A 250 12.02 -7.72 14.31
CA GLU A 250 13.30 -8.08 13.68
C GLU A 250 13.35 -9.59 13.45
N ILE A 251 13.64 -10.01 12.23
CA ILE A 251 13.72 -11.42 11.83
C ILE A 251 15.06 -11.65 11.13
N THR A 252 15.80 -12.65 11.58
CA THR A 252 17.03 -13.11 10.91
C THR A 252 16.71 -14.34 10.08
N VAL A 253 17.20 -14.38 8.85
CA VAL A 253 17.15 -15.56 7.97
C VAL A 253 18.56 -15.94 7.54
N GLU A 254 18.87 -17.23 7.62
CA GLU A 254 20.09 -17.81 7.09
C GLU A 254 19.94 -18.16 5.61
N ASP A 255 21.06 -18.42 4.92
CA ASP A 255 21.04 -18.82 3.51
C ASP A 255 20.25 -20.12 3.32
N GLY A 256 19.29 -20.13 2.41
CA GLY A 256 18.35 -21.25 2.21
C GLY A 256 17.42 -21.53 3.40
N GLY A 257 17.48 -20.74 4.46
CA GLY A 257 16.82 -20.99 5.73
C GLY A 257 15.31 -20.76 5.73
N LYS A 258 14.66 -21.14 6.84
CA LYS A 258 13.26 -20.87 7.13
C LYS A 258 13.15 -20.13 8.45
N ALA A 259 12.50 -18.97 8.44
CA ALA A 259 12.12 -18.26 9.66
C ALA A 259 10.60 -18.27 9.82
N ASN A 260 10.13 -18.52 11.05
CA ASN A 260 8.73 -18.43 11.40
C ASN A 260 8.50 -17.25 12.35
N SER A 261 7.44 -16.47 12.12
CA SER A 261 7.06 -15.36 12.99
C SER A 261 5.54 -15.22 13.09
N THR A 262 5.07 -14.91 14.30
CA THR A 262 3.67 -14.56 14.53
C THR A 262 3.57 -13.07 14.82
N PHE A 263 2.70 -12.39 14.07
CA PHE A 263 2.39 -10.98 14.29
C PHE A 263 1.03 -10.86 14.98
N GLU A 264 0.97 -10.15 16.09
CA GLU A 264 -0.29 -9.86 16.76
C GLU A 264 -0.64 -8.40 16.54
N LEU A 265 -1.76 -8.14 15.88
CA LEU A 265 -2.26 -6.79 15.64
C LEU A 265 -3.50 -6.55 16.50
N ALA A 266 -3.52 -5.41 17.18
CA ALA A 266 -4.66 -4.94 17.95
C ALA A 266 -5.07 -3.55 17.47
N ILE A 267 -6.37 -3.28 17.48
CA ILE A 267 -6.91 -1.96 17.18
C ILE A 267 -6.40 -0.99 18.25
N LYS A 268 -5.97 0.19 17.81
CA LYS A 268 -5.51 1.27 18.69
C LYS A 268 -6.65 2.20 19.06
#